data_AF-A0A7W0UW31-F1
#
_entry.id   AF-A0A7W0UW31-F1
#
_cell.length_a   1.000
_cell.length_b   1.000
_cell.length_c   1.000
_cell.angle_alpha   90.00
_cell.angle_beta   90.00
_cell.angle_gamma   90.00
#
_symmetry.space_group_name_H-M   'P 1'
#
loop_
_entity.id
_entity.type
_entity.pdbx_description
1 polymer ?
#
loop_
_entity_poly.entity_id
_entity_poly.type
_entity_poly.pdbx_seq_one_letter_code
_entity_poly.pdbx_strand_id
1 'polypeptide(L)'
;MSSVTQEHPHETVARQATADHLNGGYPVIEPGHSFASVTDKISSIVLTRRTPLGWFIGFAMAFAVVQLLMLSIAWLLLNGIGVWGNNVPVGWAFDIINFVWWIGIGHAGTLISAILLLFRQDWRTSINRFAEAMTLFAVACAGIFPALHTGRPWLDYWLFPYPNTMGLWPNFRSPLIWDVFAVSTYGTVSALFWFVGLIPDLATMRDRARHWFTRTAFGLGAMGWRGSARHWHRYETAYLILAGLSTPLVLSVHTIVSFDFAVSIVPGWHATIFPPYFVAGAIYAGFAMVLTLLIPIRRFYGLKDFITMRHIHNCAKVMLATGLIVFYGYVMEAFFAWYSSNRYERAMMYDRITGDYWFLYWLLILCNGIVPQLLWSKRVRENMFVLFGICMFINVGMWLERFMIIVQSLHKDYLVSSWGNYSPRFWDFGMFFGTIGLFVALIFLFIRVLPMISIFEMRTLLPEAKVKEEQPSQV
;
A
#
# COMPACT_ATOMS: atom_id res chain seq x y z
N MET A 1 -50.43 -15.31 -33.38
CA MET A 1 -49.14 -15.18 -34.08
C MET A 1 -48.58 -13.80 -33.79
N SER A 2 -47.83 -13.66 -32.70
CA SER A 2 -46.94 -12.51 -32.48
C SER A 2 -45.57 -13.10 -32.17
N SER A 3 -44.59 -12.74 -32.98
CA SER A 3 -43.24 -13.28 -32.97
C SER A 3 -42.56 -12.97 -31.64
N VAL A 4 -42.18 -14.01 -30.91
CA VAL A 4 -41.18 -13.93 -29.84
C VAL A 4 -39.87 -13.52 -30.49
N THR A 5 -39.53 -12.23 -30.44
CA THR A 5 -38.18 -11.76 -30.74
C THR A 5 -37.29 -12.18 -29.58
N GLN A 6 -36.63 -13.34 -29.72
CA GLN A 6 -35.42 -13.63 -28.96
C GLN A 6 -34.40 -12.53 -29.30
N GLU A 7 -34.09 -11.66 -28.34
CA GLU A 7 -32.93 -10.77 -28.48
C GLU A 7 -31.70 -11.67 -28.70
N HIS A 8 -31.09 -11.56 -29.88
CA HIS A 8 -29.92 -12.32 -30.24
C HIS A 8 -28.73 -11.90 -29.35
N PRO A 9 -27.83 -12.82 -28.97
CA PRO A 9 -26.64 -12.51 -28.15
C PRO A 9 -25.78 -11.35 -28.69
N HIS A 10 -25.92 -11.02 -29.98
CA HIS A 10 -25.27 -9.88 -30.62
C HIS A 10 -25.73 -8.50 -30.11
N GLU A 11 -27.00 -8.33 -29.72
CA GLU A 11 -27.52 -7.02 -29.27
C GLU A 11 -27.11 -6.68 -27.83
N THR A 12 -26.99 -7.68 -26.96
CA THR A 12 -26.48 -7.50 -25.58
C THR A 12 -24.99 -7.16 -25.59
N VAL A 13 -24.21 -7.80 -26.47
CA VAL A 13 -22.79 -7.50 -26.70
C VAL A 13 -22.62 -6.08 -27.26
N ALA A 14 -23.50 -5.65 -28.16
CA ALA A 14 -23.46 -4.29 -28.73
C ALA A 14 -23.71 -3.19 -27.68
N ARG A 15 -24.68 -3.39 -26.76
CA ARG A 15 -24.94 -2.45 -25.67
C ARG A 15 -23.79 -2.36 -24.66
N GLN A 16 -23.16 -3.50 -24.36
CA GLN A 16 -21.99 -3.56 -23.48
C GLN A 16 -20.77 -2.91 -24.14
N ALA A 17 -20.59 -3.09 -25.44
CA ALA A 17 -19.58 -2.39 -26.25
C ALA A 17 -19.78 -0.87 -26.25
N THR A 18 -21.02 -0.37 -26.32
CA THR A 18 -21.30 1.08 -26.24
C THR A 18 -21.03 1.68 -24.86
N ALA A 19 -21.25 0.94 -23.76
CA ALA A 19 -20.92 1.39 -22.41
C ALA A 19 -19.40 1.33 -22.11
N ASP A 20 -18.70 0.36 -22.68
CA ASP A 20 -17.24 0.25 -22.62
C ASP A 20 -16.53 1.32 -23.49
N HIS A 21 -17.18 1.77 -24.57
CA HIS A 21 -16.69 2.90 -25.38
C HIS A 21 -16.63 4.23 -24.61
N LEU A 22 -17.55 4.46 -23.66
CA LEU A 22 -17.55 5.67 -22.82
C LEU A 22 -16.52 5.62 -21.67
N ASN A 23 -16.03 4.43 -21.30
CA ASN A 23 -15.14 4.20 -20.15
C ASN A 23 -13.69 3.81 -20.50
N GLY A 24 -13.27 4.00 -21.76
CA GLY A 24 -11.89 3.76 -22.16
C GLY A 24 -11.60 2.34 -22.67
N GLY A 25 -12.55 1.72 -23.37
CA GLY A 25 -12.33 0.68 -24.38
C GLY A 25 -11.86 -0.70 -23.91
N TYR A 26 -11.43 -0.86 -22.66
CA TYR A 26 -11.01 -2.14 -22.09
C TYR A 26 -12.04 -2.64 -21.07
N PRO A 27 -12.44 -3.92 -21.13
CA PRO A 27 -13.37 -4.48 -20.15
C PRO A 27 -12.68 -4.67 -18.78
N VAL A 28 -13.48 -4.80 -17.71
CA VAL A 28 -12.97 -5.13 -16.36
C VAL A 28 -12.56 -6.60 -16.29
N ILE A 29 -13.22 -7.49 -17.02
CA ILE A 29 -12.83 -8.89 -17.19
C ILE A 29 -12.89 -9.19 -18.68
N GLU A 30 -11.88 -9.86 -19.23
CA GLU A 30 -11.91 -10.24 -20.65
C GLU A 30 -13.08 -11.21 -20.93
N PRO A 31 -13.70 -11.15 -22.13
CA PRO A 31 -14.81 -12.04 -22.48
C PRO A 31 -14.43 -13.54 -22.45
N GLY A 32 -15.43 -14.40 -22.21
CA GLY A 32 -15.27 -15.86 -22.30
C GLY A 32 -15.11 -16.60 -20.96
N HIS A 33 -15.31 -15.91 -19.83
CA HIS A 33 -15.27 -16.52 -18.51
C HIS A 33 -16.68 -16.83 -17.94
N SER A 34 -16.87 -18.07 -17.48
CA SER A 34 -18.00 -18.48 -16.63
C SER A 34 -17.63 -18.51 -15.14
N PHE A 35 -18.61 -18.59 -14.25
CA PHE A 35 -18.38 -18.72 -12.80
C PHE A 35 -17.39 -19.83 -12.42
N ALA A 36 -17.48 -20.98 -13.10
CA ALA A 36 -16.59 -22.11 -12.91
C ALA A 36 -15.17 -21.78 -13.36
N SER A 37 -15.01 -21.19 -14.55
CA SER A 37 -13.69 -20.86 -15.10
C SER A 37 -12.91 -19.84 -14.24
N VAL A 38 -13.59 -18.83 -13.68
CA VAL A 38 -12.98 -17.85 -12.77
C VAL A 38 -12.45 -18.55 -11.53
N THR A 39 -13.30 -19.39 -10.94
CA THR A 39 -12.96 -20.18 -9.75
C THR A 39 -11.78 -21.10 -10.03
N ASP A 40 -11.80 -21.80 -11.15
CA ASP A 40 -10.75 -22.72 -11.59
C ASP A 40 -9.42 -22.00 -11.74
N LYS A 41 -9.41 -20.90 -12.47
CA LYS A 41 -8.20 -20.15 -12.74
C LYS A 41 -7.57 -19.63 -11.44
N ILE A 42 -8.34 -18.99 -10.56
CA ILE A 42 -7.81 -18.41 -9.31
C ILE A 42 -7.41 -19.50 -8.31
N SER A 43 -8.29 -20.47 -8.05
CA SER A 43 -8.01 -21.54 -7.08
C SER A 43 -6.90 -22.48 -7.54
N SER A 44 -6.70 -22.65 -8.86
CA SER A 44 -5.63 -23.48 -9.39
C SER A 44 -4.25 -22.98 -9.00
N ILE A 45 -4.05 -21.67 -8.85
CA ILE A 45 -2.76 -21.09 -8.46
C ILE A 45 -2.34 -21.57 -7.07
N VAL A 46 -3.28 -21.58 -6.12
CA VAL A 46 -3.05 -22.00 -4.73
C VAL A 46 -3.10 -23.53 -4.60
N LEU A 47 -4.03 -24.20 -5.26
CA LEU A 47 -4.20 -25.67 -5.20
C LEU A 47 -3.35 -26.40 -6.24
N THR A 48 -2.37 -25.74 -6.87
CA THR A 48 -1.51 -26.34 -7.90
C THR A 48 -0.84 -27.60 -7.34
N ARG A 49 -0.84 -28.69 -8.12
CA ARG A 49 -0.17 -29.95 -7.74
C ARG A 49 1.36 -29.83 -7.63
N ARG A 50 1.98 -28.92 -8.41
CA ARG A 50 3.42 -28.67 -8.41
C ARG A 50 3.69 -27.17 -8.37
N THR A 51 4.41 -26.73 -7.35
CA THR A 51 4.91 -25.36 -7.25
C THR A 51 5.98 -25.11 -8.32
N PRO A 52 5.90 -24.00 -9.06
CA PRO A 52 6.91 -23.70 -10.07
C PRO A 52 8.27 -23.43 -9.40
N LEU A 53 9.35 -23.85 -10.05
CA LEU A 53 10.72 -23.65 -9.55
C LEU A 53 11.03 -22.17 -9.29
N GLY A 54 10.49 -21.27 -10.12
CA GLY A 54 10.63 -19.83 -9.95
C GLY A 54 10.10 -19.30 -8.61
N TRP A 55 9.06 -19.94 -8.03
CA TRP A 55 8.58 -19.58 -6.70
C TRP A 55 9.60 -19.96 -5.62
N PHE A 56 10.17 -21.16 -5.68
CA PHE A 56 11.17 -21.60 -4.71
C PHE A 56 12.44 -20.76 -4.79
N ILE A 57 12.92 -20.44 -5.99
CA ILE A 57 14.09 -19.58 -6.18
C ILE A 57 13.80 -18.17 -5.65
N GLY A 58 12.64 -17.59 -6.03
CA GLY A 58 12.21 -16.27 -5.56
C GLY A 58 12.08 -16.18 -4.04
N PHE A 59 11.42 -17.17 -3.43
CA PHE A 59 11.27 -17.26 -1.98
C PHE A 59 12.62 -17.48 -1.28
N ALA A 60 13.48 -18.37 -1.78
CA ALA A 60 14.79 -18.61 -1.19
C ALA A 60 15.67 -17.36 -1.22
N MET A 61 15.66 -16.59 -2.32
CA MET A 61 16.38 -15.31 -2.40
C MET A 61 15.80 -14.29 -1.42
N ALA A 62 14.48 -14.13 -1.37
CA ALA A 62 13.84 -13.20 -0.43
C ALA A 62 14.12 -13.59 1.03
N PHE A 63 14.06 -14.89 1.34
CA PHE A 63 14.35 -15.44 2.65
C PHE A 63 15.82 -15.28 3.04
N ALA A 64 16.76 -15.42 2.10
CA ALA A 64 18.16 -15.11 2.35
C ALA A 64 18.37 -13.64 2.76
N VAL A 65 17.61 -12.72 2.17
CA VAL A 65 17.61 -11.30 2.58
C VAL A 65 16.91 -11.11 3.95
N VAL A 66 15.89 -11.91 4.28
CA VAL A 66 15.33 -11.95 5.66
C VAL A 66 16.39 -12.36 6.68
N GLN A 67 17.32 -13.25 6.34
CA GLN A 67 18.42 -13.58 7.25
C GLN A 67 19.33 -12.37 7.53
N LEU A 68 19.52 -11.48 6.55
CA LEU A 68 20.20 -10.20 6.77
C LEU A 68 19.41 -9.29 7.74
N LEU A 69 18.08 -9.28 7.64
CA LEU A 69 17.24 -8.56 8.60
C LEU A 69 17.44 -9.10 10.02
N MET A 70 17.35 -10.42 10.20
CA MET A 70 17.52 -11.07 11.50
C MET A 70 18.90 -10.80 12.09
N LEU A 71 19.95 -10.84 11.25
CA LEU A 71 21.31 -10.49 11.66
C LEU A 71 21.41 -9.02 12.09
N SER A 72 20.80 -8.11 11.31
CA SER A 72 20.82 -6.66 11.61
C SER A 72 20.09 -6.35 12.92
N ILE A 73 18.94 -6.98 13.16
CA ILE A 73 18.17 -6.85 14.42
C ILE A 73 18.99 -7.40 15.59
N ALA A 74 19.56 -8.60 15.46
CA ALA A 74 20.38 -9.18 16.52
C ALA A 74 21.58 -8.30 16.86
N TRP A 75 22.28 -7.78 15.84
CA TRP A 75 23.42 -6.90 16.02
C TRP A 75 23.04 -5.58 16.70
N LEU A 76 21.91 -4.98 16.30
CA LEU A 76 21.34 -3.78 16.90
C LEU A 76 21.00 -3.98 18.38
N LEU A 77 20.32 -5.08 18.72
CA LEU A 77 19.92 -5.36 20.11
C LEU A 77 21.12 -5.65 21.02
N LEU A 78 22.20 -6.24 20.50
CA LEU A 78 23.40 -6.56 21.26
C LEU A 78 24.31 -5.34 21.49
N ASN A 79 24.42 -4.43 20.51
CA ASN A 79 25.38 -3.33 20.53
C ASN A 79 24.72 -1.94 20.74
N GLY A 80 23.40 -1.85 20.64
CA GLY A 80 22.62 -0.61 20.75
C GLY A 80 22.53 0.19 19.44
N ILE A 81 21.74 1.28 19.48
CA ILE A 81 21.43 2.16 18.32
C ILE A 81 22.68 2.74 17.66
N GLY A 82 23.77 2.91 18.40
CA GLY A 82 25.03 3.47 17.89
C GLY A 82 25.68 2.69 16.73
N VAL A 83 25.15 1.51 16.36
CA VAL A 83 25.53 0.80 15.14
C VAL A 83 25.04 1.48 13.86
N TRP A 84 23.96 2.26 13.93
CA TRP A 84 23.46 3.09 12.84
C TRP A 84 24.25 4.39 12.71
N GLY A 85 24.01 5.10 11.61
CA GLY A 85 24.62 6.39 11.33
C GLY A 85 24.06 7.57 12.12
N ASN A 86 23.03 7.36 12.95
CA ASN A 86 22.37 8.42 13.72
C ASN A 86 23.39 9.16 14.59
N ASN A 87 23.24 10.48 14.67
CA ASN A 87 24.12 11.34 15.45
C ASN A 87 23.35 12.49 16.08
N VAL A 88 24.03 13.37 16.81
CA VAL A 88 23.48 14.70 17.13
C VAL A 88 24.13 15.65 16.13
N PRO A 89 23.35 16.35 15.28
CA PRO A 89 21.92 16.67 15.44
C PRO A 89 20.94 15.68 14.79
N VAL A 90 21.37 14.80 13.89
CA VAL A 90 20.47 13.92 13.11
C VAL A 90 20.12 12.65 13.88
N GLY A 91 19.23 12.80 14.87
CA GLY A 91 18.78 11.72 15.74
C GLY A 91 17.86 10.69 15.07
N TRP A 92 17.24 11.08 13.95
CA TRP A 92 16.41 10.21 13.10
C TRP A 92 16.91 10.27 11.66
N ALA A 93 16.97 9.10 11.04
CA ALA A 93 17.33 8.95 9.65
C ALA A 93 16.68 7.69 9.06
N PHE A 94 17.44 6.66 8.69
CA PHE A 94 16.93 5.49 7.98
C PHE A 94 15.83 4.75 8.76
N ASP A 95 15.91 4.73 10.08
CA ASP A 95 14.88 4.18 10.97
C ASP A 95 13.50 4.79 10.68
N ILE A 96 13.36 6.11 10.84
CA ILE A 96 12.07 6.80 10.68
C ILE A 96 11.73 7.01 9.20
N ILE A 97 12.71 7.24 8.33
CA ILE A 97 12.49 7.33 6.88
C ILE A 97 11.79 6.07 6.37
N ASN A 98 12.31 4.90 6.75
CA ASN A 98 11.76 3.62 6.29
C ASN A 98 10.43 3.30 6.98
N PHE A 99 10.25 3.65 8.24
CA PHE A 99 8.96 3.56 8.91
C PHE A 99 7.86 4.29 8.13
N VAL A 100 8.07 5.59 7.85
CA VAL A 100 7.09 6.42 7.14
C VAL A 100 6.87 5.92 5.71
N TRP A 101 7.94 5.49 5.04
CA TRP A 101 7.86 4.94 3.68
C TRP A 101 7.04 3.64 3.63
N TRP A 102 7.26 2.70 4.56
CA TRP A 102 6.49 1.46 4.64
C TRP A 102 5.02 1.69 5.01
N ILE A 103 4.73 2.55 6.00
CA ILE A 103 3.35 2.95 6.31
C ILE A 103 2.69 3.60 5.09
N GLY A 104 3.41 4.49 4.39
CA GLY A 104 2.97 5.12 3.15
C GLY A 104 2.54 4.11 2.09
N ILE A 105 3.38 3.11 1.81
CA ILE A 105 3.05 2.00 0.89
C ILE A 105 1.79 1.26 1.32
N GLY A 106 1.64 1.01 2.63
CA GLY A 106 0.51 0.29 3.18
C GLY A 106 -0.84 0.95 2.89
N HIS A 107 -0.90 2.28 2.86
CA HIS A 107 -2.16 3.02 2.70
C HIS A 107 -2.87 2.82 1.36
N ALA A 108 -2.13 2.63 0.26
CA ALA A 108 -2.77 2.44 -1.03
C ALA A 108 -3.62 1.16 -1.07
N GLY A 109 -3.21 0.12 -0.35
CA GLY A 109 -3.98 -1.13 -0.30
C GLY A 109 -5.36 -0.93 0.31
N THR A 110 -5.42 -0.26 1.45
CA THR A 110 -6.68 0.10 2.11
C THR A 110 -7.49 1.15 1.37
N LEU A 111 -6.86 2.06 0.61
CA LEU A 111 -7.59 2.96 -0.28
C LEU A 111 -8.27 2.19 -1.41
N ILE A 112 -7.54 1.28 -2.08
CA ILE A 112 -8.09 0.46 -3.16
C ILE A 112 -9.25 -0.40 -2.65
N SER A 113 -9.16 -0.93 -1.43
CA SER A 113 -10.18 -1.84 -0.92
C SER A 113 -11.36 -1.15 -0.22
N ALA A 114 -11.14 -0.03 0.47
CA ALA A 114 -12.20 0.71 1.18
C ALA A 114 -12.75 1.90 0.38
N ILE A 115 -11.90 2.83 -0.04
CA ILE A 115 -12.36 4.08 -0.69
C ILE A 115 -12.99 3.79 -2.05
N LEU A 116 -12.38 2.93 -2.87
CA LEU A 116 -12.98 2.54 -4.15
C LEU A 116 -14.26 1.72 -3.98
N LEU A 117 -14.41 0.99 -2.87
CA LEU A 117 -15.67 0.32 -2.55
C LEU A 117 -16.77 1.34 -2.25
N LEU A 118 -16.47 2.39 -1.48
CA LEU A 118 -17.42 3.48 -1.21
C LEU A 118 -17.83 4.21 -2.49
N PHE A 119 -16.91 4.40 -3.43
CA PHE A 119 -17.20 4.94 -4.76
C PHE A 119 -17.81 3.93 -5.74
N ARG A 120 -18.11 2.71 -5.27
CA ARG A 120 -18.69 1.61 -6.07
C ARG A 120 -17.94 1.37 -7.38
N GLN A 121 -16.61 1.40 -7.33
CA GLN A 121 -15.76 1.21 -8.49
C GLN A 121 -15.45 -0.28 -8.70
N ASP A 122 -16.04 -0.87 -9.74
CA ASP A 122 -15.96 -2.31 -10.02
C ASP A 122 -14.54 -2.81 -10.33
N TRP A 123 -13.66 -1.97 -10.88
CA TRP A 123 -12.29 -2.37 -11.24
C TRP A 123 -11.40 -2.68 -10.03
N ARG A 124 -11.79 -2.31 -8.81
CA ARG A 124 -10.99 -2.63 -7.61
C ARG A 124 -10.93 -4.14 -7.33
N THR A 125 -11.96 -4.88 -7.72
CA THR A 125 -12.25 -6.28 -7.35
C THR A 125 -11.17 -7.28 -7.76
N SER A 126 -10.45 -7.01 -8.86
CA SER A 126 -9.35 -7.85 -9.32
C SER A 126 -8.03 -7.59 -8.59
N ILE A 127 -7.95 -6.50 -7.80
CA ILE A 127 -6.73 -6.03 -7.14
C ILE A 127 -6.87 -5.99 -5.61
N ASN A 128 -8.09 -5.83 -5.09
CA ASN A 128 -8.34 -5.56 -3.68
C ASN A 128 -7.65 -6.53 -2.72
N ARG A 129 -7.74 -7.84 -2.95
CA ARG A 129 -7.18 -8.84 -2.04
C ARG A 129 -5.66 -8.79 -2.00
N PHE A 130 -5.06 -8.59 -3.16
CA PHE A 130 -3.62 -8.39 -3.29
C PHE A 130 -3.19 -7.09 -2.58
N ALA A 131 -3.97 -6.01 -2.77
CA ALA A 131 -3.69 -4.71 -2.18
C ALA A 131 -3.85 -4.72 -0.65
N GLU A 132 -4.87 -5.38 -0.12
CA GLU A 132 -5.08 -5.59 1.33
C GLU A 132 -3.92 -6.39 1.96
N ALA A 133 -3.45 -7.46 1.29
CA ALA A 133 -2.30 -8.23 1.77
C ALA A 133 -1.02 -7.39 1.76
N MET A 134 -0.82 -6.58 0.71
CA MET A 134 0.27 -5.61 0.62
C MET A 134 0.27 -4.66 1.81
N THR A 135 -0.90 -4.14 2.21
CA THR A 135 -1.02 -3.30 3.42
C THR A 135 -0.49 -4.02 4.65
N LEU A 136 -0.94 -5.25 4.92
CA LEU A 136 -0.56 -5.96 6.13
C LEU A 136 0.94 -6.24 6.20
N PHE A 137 1.56 -6.61 5.10
CA PHE A 137 2.99 -6.88 5.06
C PHE A 137 3.82 -5.61 5.17
N ALA A 138 3.35 -4.51 4.55
CA ALA A 138 3.98 -3.21 4.69
C ALA A 138 3.89 -2.70 6.14
N VAL A 139 2.73 -2.83 6.79
CA VAL A 139 2.54 -2.49 8.22
C VAL A 139 3.40 -3.35 9.13
N ALA A 140 3.52 -4.65 8.84
CA ALA A 140 4.41 -5.54 9.59
C ALA A 140 5.89 -5.11 9.47
N CYS A 141 6.33 -4.70 8.28
CA CYS A 141 7.68 -4.16 8.07
C CYS A 141 7.86 -2.79 8.74
N ALA A 142 6.85 -1.92 8.67
CA ALA A 142 6.86 -0.63 9.33
C ALA A 142 6.97 -0.75 10.85
N GLY A 143 6.18 -1.63 11.47
CA GLY A 143 6.11 -1.79 12.93
C GLY A 143 7.43 -2.23 13.57
N ILE A 144 8.34 -2.81 12.79
CA ILE A 144 9.70 -3.14 13.26
C ILE A 144 10.49 -1.89 13.65
N PHE A 145 10.29 -0.77 12.94
CA PHE A 145 11.09 0.45 13.16
C PHE A 145 10.73 1.16 14.46
N PRO A 146 9.45 1.50 14.78
CA PRO A 146 9.07 2.04 16.09
C PRO A 146 9.52 1.17 17.26
N ALA A 147 9.45 -0.16 17.08
CA ALA A 147 9.82 -1.12 18.13
C ALA A 147 11.33 -1.28 18.33
N LEU A 148 12.17 -0.86 17.38
CA LEU A 148 13.62 -1.10 17.45
C LEU A 148 14.47 0.18 17.38
N HIS A 149 13.88 1.32 17.00
CA HIS A 149 14.61 2.59 17.01
C HIS A 149 14.75 3.17 18.42
N THR A 150 14.06 2.61 19.43
CA THR A 150 14.19 3.05 20.81
C THR A 150 15.45 2.47 21.44
N GLY A 151 16.10 3.23 22.33
CA GLY A 151 17.36 2.77 22.93
C GLY A 151 17.20 1.57 23.86
N ARG A 152 15.95 1.29 24.27
CA ARG A 152 15.59 0.16 25.14
C ARG A 152 14.26 -0.46 24.64
N PRO A 153 14.30 -1.20 23.52
CA PRO A 153 13.11 -1.81 22.91
C PRO A 153 12.25 -2.64 23.86
N TRP A 154 12.89 -3.32 24.83
CA TRP A 154 12.20 -4.15 25.80
C TRP A 154 11.28 -3.38 26.76
N LEU A 155 11.28 -2.04 26.74
CA LEU A 155 10.42 -1.19 27.56
C LEU A 155 9.32 -0.48 26.76
N ASP A 156 9.19 -0.76 25.46
CA ASP A 156 8.16 -0.13 24.62
C ASP A 156 6.73 -0.47 25.07
N TYR A 157 6.56 -1.51 25.90
CA TYR A 157 5.28 -1.80 26.54
C TYR A 157 4.78 -0.67 27.46
N TRP A 158 5.64 0.24 27.93
CA TRP A 158 5.26 1.45 28.67
C TRP A 158 4.53 2.49 27.83
N LEU A 159 4.57 2.38 26.50
CA LEU A 159 3.82 3.26 25.60
C LEU A 159 2.32 2.92 25.61
N PHE A 160 1.93 1.73 26.09
CA PHE A 160 0.53 1.34 26.22
C PHE A 160 -0.08 1.85 27.53
N PRO A 161 -1.35 2.29 27.51
CA PRO A 161 -2.04 2.79 28.69
C PRO A 161 -2.57 1.61 29.52
N TYR A 162 -1.74 1.03 30.38
CA TYR A 162 -2.13 -0.03 31.28
C TYR A 162 -1.89 0.36 32.75
N PRO A 163 -2.78 -0.06 33.67
CA PRO A 163 -2.57 0.18 35.09
C PRO A 163 -1.33 -0.57 35.57
N ASN A 164 -0.41 0.16 36.19
CA ASN A 164 0.83 -0.38 36.74
C ASN A 164 1.00 0.01 38.21
N THR A 165 1.92 -0.68 38.89
CA THR A 165 2.22 -0.46 40.31
C THR A 165 2.80 0.92 40.60
N MET A 166 3.30 1.64 39.60
CA MET A 166 3.88 2.97 39.71
C MET A 166 2.84 4.09 39.54
N GLY A 167 1.61 3.77 39.12
CA GLY A 167 0.58 4.76 38.80
C GLY A 167 0.91 5.67 37.61
N LEU A 168 1.87 5.28 36.77
CA LEU A 168 2.36 6.09 35.64
C LEU A 168 1.56 5.81 34.36
N TRP A 169 1.45 6.83 33.51
CA TRP A 169 0.75 6.76 32.23
C TRP A 169 1.59 7.41 31.12
N PRO A 170 1.38 7.03 29.85
CA PRO A 170 2.02 7.71 28.73
C PRO A 170 1.54 9.16 28.61
N ASN A 171 2.40 10.02 28.05
CA ASN A 171 2.03 11.41 27.74
C ASN A 171 1.27 11.50 26.42
N PHE A 172 -0.06 11.62 26.50
CA PHE A 172 -0.95 11.71 25.34
C PHE A 172 -0.83 13.00 24.52
N ARG A 173 0.08 13.91 24.85
CA ARG A 173 0.39 15.09 24.01
C ARG A 173 1.47 14.80 22.96
N SER A 174 2.20 13.70 23.10
CA SER A 174 3.26 13.33 22.16
C SER A 174 2.69 12.68 20.90
N PRO A 175 2.97 13.21 19.70
CA PRO A 175 2.58 12.57 18.44
C PRO A 175 3.08 11.11 18.31
N LEU A 176 4.27 10.80 18.84
CA LEU A 176 4.78 9.43 18.89
C LEU A 176 3.89 8.44 19.66
N ILE A 177 3.14 8.92 20.67
CA ILE A 177 2.16 8.07 21.36
C ILE A 177 0.93 7.85 20.48
N TRP A 178 0.51 8.86 19.73
CA TRP A 178 -0.58 8.72 18.76
C TRP A 178 -0.22 7.72 17.68
N ASP A 179 1.05 7.67 17.25
CA ASP A 179 1.60 6.70 16.32
C ASP A 179 1.42 5.25 16.81
N VAL A 180 1.68 4.98 18.09
CA VAL A 180 1.44 3.64 18.69
C VAL A 180 -0.02 3.22 18.52
N PHE A 181 -0.97 4.11 18.79
CA PHE A 181 -2.40 3.82 18.62
C PHE A 181 -2.80 3.75 17.14
N ALA A 182 -2.28 4.64 16.31
CA ALA A 182 -2.59 4.72 14.89
C ALA A 182 -2.14 3.46 14.17
N VAL A 183 -0.88 3.05 14.32
CA VAL A 183 -0.32 1.87 13.66
C VAL A 183 -0.93 0.57 14.20
N SER A 184 -1.13 0.44 15.51
CA SER A 184 -1.75 -0.76 16.10
C SER A 184 -3.22 -0.92 15.68
N THR A 185 -4.00 0.16 15.70
CA THR A 185 -5.38 0.17 15.24
C THR A 185 -5.44 -0.09 13.74
N TYR A 186 -4.57 0.55 12.95
CA TYR A 186 -4.50 0.36 11.51
C TYR A 186 -4.17 -1.09 11.13
N GLY A 187 -3.15 -1.68 11.76
CA GLY A 187 -2.79 -3.08 11.56
C GLY A 187 -3.94 -4.03 11.93
N THR A 188 -4.59 -3.79 13.06
CA THR A 188 -5.71 -4.62 13.54
C THR A 188 -6.94 -4.52 12.64
N VAL A 189 -7.39 -3.31 12.30
CA VAL A 189 -8.54 -3.09 11.43
C VAL A 189 -8.27 -3.60 10.03
N SER A 190 -7.07 -3.39 9.48
CA SER A 190 -6.69 -3.93 8.18
C SER A 190 -6.69 -5.46 8.19
N ALA A 191 -6.23 -6.10 9.27
CA ALA A 191 -6.20 -7.55 9.40
C ALA A 191 -7.62 -8.12 9.46
N LEU A 192 -8.49 -7.49 10.25
CA LEU A 192 -9.92 -7.85 10.33
C LEU A 192 -10.61 -7.66 8.98
N PHE A 193 -10.39 -6.52 8.31
CA PHE A 193 -11.02 -6.23 7.03
C PHE A 193 -10.61 -7.22 5.94
N TRP A 194 -9.31 -7.49 5.82
CA TRP A 194 -8.77 -8.49 4.90
C TRP A 194 -9.28 -9.91 5.21
N PHE A 195 -9.25 -10.30 6.50
CA PHE A 195 -9.70 -11.62 6.92
C PHE A 195 -11.20 -11.82 6.68
N VAL A 196 -12.04 -10.84 7.04
CA VAL A 196 -13.49 -10.88 6.76
C VAL A 196 -13.72 -11.04 5.26
N GLY A 197 -13.00 -10.27 4.44
CA GLY A 197 -13.04 -10.41 3.00
C GLY A 197 -12.69 -11.82 2.52
N LEU A 198 -11.72 -12.49 3.15
CA LEU A 198 -11.25 -13.83 2.78
C LEU A 198 -12.23 -14.96 3.13
N ILE A 199 -13.14 -14.79 4.09
CA ILE A 199 -14.01 -15.88 4.60
C ILE A 199 -14.72 -16.66 3.47
N PRO A 200 -15.40 -16.01 2.49
CA PRO A 200 -16.09 -16.74 1.43
C PRO A 200 -15.13 -17.41 0.44
N ASP A 201 -13.96 -16.80 0.21
CA ASP A 201 -12.92 -17.35 -0.65
C ASP A 201 -12.31 -18.61 -0.02
N LEU A 202 -11.99 -18.58 1.29
CA LEU A 202 -11.50 -19.73 2.05
C LEU A 202 -12.49 -20.89 2.05
N ALA A 203 -13.80 -20.59 2.11
CA ALA A 203 -14.84 -21.61 1.99
C ALA A 203 -14.80 -22.29 0.62
N THR A 204 -14.61 -21.52 -0.46
CA THR A 204 -14.42 -22.08 -1.81
C THR A 204 -13.15 -22.94 -1.87
N MET A 205 -12.05 -22.50 -1.26
CA MET A 205 -10.79 -23.25 -1.22
C MET A 205 -10.92 -24.56 -0.44
N ARG A 206 -11.63 -24.55 0.70
CA ARG A 206 -11.97 -25.74 1.50
C ARG A 206 -12.71 -26.77 0.65
N ASP A 207 -13.74 -26.35 -0.07
CA ASP A 207 -14.61 -27.26 -0.82
C ASP A 207 -13.91 -27.88 -2.04
N ARG A 208 -12.85 -27.24 -2.55
CA ARG A 208 -12.03 -27.78 -3.65
C ARG A 208 -10.80 -28.55 -3.21
N ALA A 209 -10.35 -28.37 -1.97
CA ALA A 209 -9.16 -29.01 -1.45
C ALA A 209 -9.35 -30.54 -1.37
N ARG A 210 -8.49 -31.29 -2.08
CA ARG A 210 -8.50 -32.76 -2.06
C ARG A 210 -7.80 -33.35 -0.85
N HIS A 211 -6.75 -32.69 -0.36
CA HIS A 211 -5.96 -33.18 0.77
C HIS A 211 -6.62 -32.78 2.09
N TRP A 212 -6.72 -33.72 3.03
CA TRP A 212 -7.43 -33.53 4.30
C TRP A 212 -6.89 -32.34 5.09
N PHE A 213 -5.56 -32.20 5.19
CA PHE A 213 -4.94 -31.10 5.94
C PHE A 213 -5.28 -29.73 5.34
N THR A 214 -5.17 -29.57 4.02
CA THR A 214 -5.51 -28.30 3.35
C THR A 214 -7.00 -27.97 3.49
N ARG A 215 -7.86 -29.00 3.44
CA ARG A 215 -9.30 -28.84 3.62
C ARG A 215 -9.62 -28.40 5.05
N THR A 216 -8.99 -28.99 6.06
CA THR A 216 -9.16 -28.60 7.47
C THR A 216 -8.65 -27.18 7.71
N ALA A 217 -7.46 -26.84 7.21
CA ALA A 217 -6.87 -25.50 7.38
C ALA A 217 -7.76 -24.40 6.77
N PHE A 218 -8.18 -24.56 5.51
CA PHE A 218 -9.12 -23.62 4.90
C PHE A 218 -10.50 -23.65 5.56
N GLY A 219 -10.93 -24.81 6.09
CA GLY A 219 -12.19 -24.93 6.81
C GLY A 219 -12.24 -24.19 8.14
N LEU A 220 -11.13 -24.17 8.88
CA LEU A 220 -10.97 -23.36 10.09
C LEU A 220 -11.07 -21.86 9.75
N GLY A 221 -10.32 -21.41 8.73
CA GLY A 221 -10.35 -20.00 8.29
C GLY A 221 -11.69 -19.57 7.68
N ALA A 222 -12.45 -20.49 7.09
CA ALA A 222 -13.79 -20.21 6.56
C ALA A 222 -14.87 -20.05 7.65
N MET A 223 -14.56 -20.31 8.93
CA MET A 223 -15.46 -20.14 10.08
C MET A 223 -16.88 -20.72 9.86
N GLY A 224 -16.97 -21.90 9.23
CA GLY A 224 -18.25 -22.54 8.95
C GLY A 224 -19.12 -21.82 7.90
N TRP A 225 -18.52 -21.03 7.01
CA TRP A 225 -19.25 -20.38 5.92
C TRP A 225 -19.92 -21.40 5.00
N ARG A 226 -21.23 -21.17 4.76
CA ARG A 226 -22.14 -22.03 3.96
C ARG A 226 -22.74 -21.31 2.76
N GLY A 227 -22.47 -20.01 2.57
CA GLY A 227 -23.08 -19.22 1.50
C GLY A 227 -24.59 -18.98 1.65
N SER A 228 -25.16 -19.06 2.85
CA SER A 228 -26.59 -18.76 3.06
C SER A 228 -26.90 -17.28 2.83
N ALA A 229 -28.14 -16.95 2.42
CA ALA A 229 -28.55 -15.55 2.22
C ALA A 229 -28.36 -14.68 3.48
N ARG A 230 -28.58 -15.25 4.68
CA ARG A 230 -28.32 -14.56 5.95
C ARG A 230 -26.84 -14.22 6.15
N HIS A 231 -25.95 -15.11 5.72
CA HIS A 231 -24.51 -14.87 5.79
C HIS A 231 -24.10 -13.74 4.84
N TRP A 232 -24.59 -13.77 3.60
CA TRP A 232 -24.30 -12.73 2.60
C TRP A 232 -24.79 -11.35 3.02
N HIS A 233 -26.04 -11.23 3.47
CA HIS A 233 -26.59 -9.95 3.91
C HIS A 233 -25.80 -9.33 5.08
N ARG A 234 -25.40 -10.15 6.07
CA ARG A 234 -24.55 -9.71 7.19
C ARG A 234 -23.14 -9.37 6.73
N TYR A 235 -22.58 -10.15 5.82
CA TYR A 235 -21.25 -9.93 5.26
C TYR A 235 -21.17 -8.60 4.53
N GLU A 236 -22.10 -8.31 3.61
CA GLU A 236 -22.15 -7.05 2.88
C GLU A 236 -22.27 -5.86 3.82
N THR A 237 -23.14 -5.96 4.83
CA THR A 237 -23.32 -4.91 5.84
C THR A 237 -22.03 -4.68 6.63
N ALA A 238 -21.40 -5.75 7.13
CA ALA A 238 -20.14 -5.66 7.88
C ALA A 238 -18.98 -5.13 7.02
N TYR A 239 -18.86 -5.59 5.77
CA TYR A 239 -17.80 -5.18 4.85
C TYR A 239 -17.94 -3.70 4.48
N LEU A 240 -19.16 -3.21 4.22
CA LEU A 240 -19.42 -1.79 3.98
C LEU A 240 -19.12 -0.92 5.22
N ILE A 241 -19.50 -1.36 6.42
CA ILE A 241 -19.18 -0.64 7.66
C ILE A 241 -17.67 -0.57 7.87
N LEU A 242 -16.95 -1.69 7.71
CA LEU A 242 -15.50 -1.71 7.86
C LEU A 242 -14.81 -0.83 6.82
N ALA A 243 -15.30 -0.76 5.58
CA ALA A 243 -14.78 0.18 4.58
C ALA A 243 -15.06 1.65 4.96
N GLY A 244 -16.25 1.93 5.47
CA GLY A 244 -16.63 3.24 6.01
C GLY A 244 -15.75 3.68 7.18
N LEU A 245 -15.39 2.76 8.08
CA LEU A 245 -14.48 3.01 9.21
C LEU A 245 -13.01 3.09 8.81
N SER A 246 -12.59 2.27 7.83
CA SER A 246 -11.20 2.22 7.36
C SER A 246 -10.82 3.48 6.58
N THR A 247 -11.76 4.12 5.89
CA THR A 247 -11.50 5.33 5.11
C THR A 247 -10.97 6.51 5.96
N PRO A 248 -11.67 6.97 7.02
CA PRO A 248 -11.15 8.01 7.90
C PRO A 248 -9.89 7.54 8.66
N LEU A 249 -9.80 6.26 9.00
CA LEU A 249 -8.62 5.68 9.65
C LEU A 249 -7.37 5.81 8.76
N VAL A 250 -7.46 5.52 7.47
CA VAL A 250 -6.35 5.66 6.53
C VAL A 250 -5.86 7.10 6.44
N LEU A 251 -6.79 8.05 6.36
CA LEU A 251 -6.47 9.47 6.32
C LEU A 251 -5.85 9.95 7.64
N SER A 252 -6.38 9.49 8.78
CA SER A 252 -5.91 9.90 10.09
C SER A 252 -4.55 9.31 10.45
N VAL A 253 -4.28 8.04 10.13
CA VAL A 253 -3.02 7.37 10.47
C VAL A 253 -1.84 8.07 9.82
N HIS A 254 -1.91 8.37 8.52
CA HIS A 254 -0.80 9.04 7.85
C HIS A 254 -0.70 10.53 8.23
N THR A 255 -1.83 11.15 8.61
CA THR A 255 -1.85 12.48 9.23
C THR A 255 -1.14 12.49 10.59
N ILE A 256 -1.34 11.45 11.41
CA ILE A 256 -0.72 11.30 12.72
C ILE A 256 0.80 11.12 12.56
N VAL A 257 1.24 10.25 11.65
CA VAL A 257 2.67 10.11 11.30
C VAL A 257 3.24 11.44 10.80
N SER A 258 2.46 12.21 10.04
CA SER A 258 2.87 13.55 9.61
C SER A 258 2.97 14.56 10.77
N PHE A 259 2.22 14.37 11.87
CA PHE A 259 2.28 15.24 13.04
C PHE A 259 3.57 15.07 13.85
N ASP A 260 4.25 13.93 13.74
CA ASP A 260 5.60 13.76 14.33
C ASP A 260 6.58 14.84 13.86
N PHE A 261 6.43 15.28 12.62
CA PHE A 261 7.21 16.37 12.05
C PHE A 261 6.50 17.71 12.26
N ALA A 262 5.25 17.83 11.83
CA ALA A 262 4.55 19.12 11.75
C ALA A 262 4.36 19.84 13.10
N VAL A 263 4.28 19.10 14.21
CA VAL A 263 4.13 19.66 15.56
C VAL A 263 5.47 20.18 16.10
N SER A 264 6.60 19.71 15.56
CA SER A 264 7.92 20.20 15.92
C SER A 264 8.13 21.66 15.50
N ILE A 265 9.09 22.33 16.14
CA ILE A 265 9.49 23.70 15.83
C ILE A 265 10.64 23.77 14.82
N VAL A 266 11.13 22.63 14.31
CA VAL A 266 12.28 22.58 13.39
C VAL A 266 11.90 23.24 12.05
N PRO A 267 12.77 24.12 11.49
CA PRO A 267 12.50 24.74 10.19
C PRO A 267 12.40 23.66 9.10
N GLY A 268 11.41 23.78 8.23
CA GLY A 268 11.10 22.74 7.24
C GLY A 268 10.30 21.55 7.78
N TRP A 269 10.08 21.43 9.09
CA TRP A 269 9.09 20.51 9.66
C TRP A 269 7.81 21.23 10.07
N HIS A 270 7.92 22.42 10.64
CA HIS A 270 6.79 23.19 11.16
C HIS A 270 5.89 23.76 10.04
N ALA A 271 5.13 22.89 9.38
CA ALA A 271 4.30 23.23 8.23
C ALA A 271 2.90 22.60 8.34
N THR A 272 1.87 23.43 8.15
CA THR A 272 0.46 23.01 8.24
C THR A 272 -0.03 22.22 7.02
N ILE A 273 0.72 22.25 5.92
CA ILE A 273 0.39 21.50 4.70
C ILE A 273 0.76 20.01 4.79
N PHE A 274 1.60 19.62 5.76
CA PHE A 274 2.13 18.26 5.86
C PHE A 274 1.05 17.18 5.92
N PRO A 275 -0.01 17.26 6.74
CA PRO A 275 -1.01 16.18 6.81
C PRO A 275 -1.64 15.78 5.46
N PRO A 276 -2.27 16.68 4.68
CA PRO A 276 -2.83 16.32 3.38
C PRO A 276 -1.75 15.96 2.35
N TYR A 277 -0.58 16.59 2.42
CA TYR A 277 0.54 16.34 1.52
C TYR A 277 1.14 14.93 1.71
N PHE A 278 1.38 14.53 2.96
CA PHE A 278 1.84 13.18 3.30
C PHE A 278 0.82 12.14 2.86
N VAL A 279 -0.48 12.37 3.09
CA VAL A 279 -1.55 11.45 2.65
C VAL A 279 -1.52 11.28 1.13
N ALA A 280 -1.41 12.37 0.35
CA ALA A 280 -1.28 12.30 -1.10
C ALA A 280 -0.02 11.51 -1.51
N GLY A 281 1.09 11.72 -0.81
CA GLY A 281 2.33 10.97 -0.96
C GLY A 281 2.17 9.47 -0.70
N ALA A 282 1.47 9.07 0.37
CA ALA A 282 1.21 7.67 0.67
C ALA A 282 0.42 6.98 -0.45
N ILE A 283 -0.62 7.65 -0.97
CA ILE A 283 -1.40 7.11 -2.09
C ILE A 283 -0.52 6.99 -3.33
N TYR A 284 0.26 8.02 -3.63
CA TYR A 284 1.17 8.05 -4.76
C TYR A 284 2.21 6.91 -4.73
N ALA A 285 2.94 6.77 -3.61
CA ALA A 285 3.93 5.70 -3.41
C ALA A 285 3.28 4.31 -3.44
N GLY A 286 2.13 4.15 -2.77
CA GLY A 286 1.50 2.85 -2.69
C GLY A 286 0.90 2.37 -4.02
N PHE A 287 0.34 3.24 -4.87
CA PHE A 287 -0.07 2.83 -6.23
C PHE A 287 1.13 2.46 -7.11
N ALA A 288 2.26 3.16 -6.97
CA ALA A 288 3.51 2.77 -7.62
C ALA A 288 3.97 1.37 -7.17
N MET A 289 3.91 1.07 -5.88
CA MET A 289 4.23 -0.26 -5.35
C MET A 289 3.25 -1.33 -5.83
N VAL A 290 1.94 -1.06 -5.85
CA VAL A 290 0.93 -1.98 -6.40
C VAL A 290 1.27 -2.35 -7.83
N LEU A 291 1.56 -1.37 -8.70
CA LEU A 291 1.94 -1.63 -10.08
C LEU A 291 3.27 -2.37 -10.21
N THR A 292 4.25 -2.03 -9.35
CA THR A 292 5.56 -2.72 -9.30
C THR A 292 5.40 -4.22 -9.07
N LEU A 293 4.46 -4.63 -8.21
CA LEU A 293 4.21 -6.04 -7.94
C LEU A 293 3.26 -6.68 -8.95
N LEU A 294 2.20 -5.97 -9.33
CA LEU A 294 1.12 -6.47 -10.16
C LEU A 294 1.57 -6.70 -11.61
N ILE A 295 2.48 -5.88 -12.16
CA ILE A 295 2.99 -6.03 -13.53
C ILE A 295 3.71 -7.39 -13.73
N PRO A 296 4.72 -7.77 -12.91
CA PRO A 296 5.33 -9.09 -12.98
C PRO A 296 4.33 -10.23 -12.71
N ILE A 297 3.52 -10.13 -11.65
CA ILE A 297 2.55 -11.17 -11.26
C ILE A 297 1.57 -11.46 -12.40
N ARG A 298 1.05 -10.40 -13.04
CA ARG A 298 0.16 -10.50 -14.19
C ARG A 298 0.77 -11.31 -15.33
N ARG A 299 2.07 -11.17 -15.58
CA ARG A 299 2.80 -11.89 -16.64
C ARG A 299 3.10 -13.34 -16.23
N PHE A 300 3.65 -13.55 -15.03
CA PHE A 300 4.11 -14.88 -14.59
C PHE A 300 2.96 -15.85 -14.31
N TYR A 301 1.86 -15.37 -13.72
CA TYR A 301 0.69 -16.20 -13.39
C TYR A 301 -0.40 -16.18 -14.48
N GLY A 302 -0.15 -15.49 -15.61
CA GLY A 302 -1.08 -15.42 -16.73
C GLY A 302 -2.45 -14.87 -16.33
N LEU A 303 -2.47 -13.77 -15.58
CA LEU A 303 -3.67 -13.10 -15.06
C LEU A 303 -4.12 -11.92 -15.93
N LYS A 304 -3.75 -11.92 -17.21
CA LYS A 304 -4.05 -10.81 -18.14
C LYS A 304 -5.56 -10.59 -18.32
N ASP A 305 -6.32 -11.67 -18.19
CA ASP A 305 -7.77 -11.71 -18.42
C ASP A 305 -8.56 -11.12 -17.24
N PHE A 306 -8.00 -11.14 -16.03
CA PHE A 306 -8.59 -10.55 -14.82
C PHE A 306 -8.03 -9.17 -14.50
N ILE A 307 -6.73 -8.97 -14.75
CA ILE A 307 -6.06 -7.70 -14.55
C ILE A 307 -5.84 -7.07 -15.92
N THR A 308 -6.90 -6.52 -16.49
CA THR A 308 -6.91 -5.91 -17.82
C THR A 308 -6.16 -4.57 -17.86
N MET A 309 -5.98 -4.00 -19.06
CA MET A 309 -5.38 -2.67 -19.22
C MET A 309 -6.18 -1.54 -18.56
N ARG A 310 -7.49 -1.73 -18.31
CA ARG A 310 -8.32 -0.78 -17.56
C ARG A 310 -7.77 -0.54 -16.16
N HIS A 311 -7.38 -1.61 -15.47
CA HIS A 311 -6.78 -1.55 -14.15
C HIS A 311 -5.48 -0.75 -14.15
N ILE A 312 -4.59 -1.08 -15.08
CA ILE A 312 -3.28 -0.43 -15.23
C ILE A 312 -3.45 1.07 -15.53
N HIS A 313 -4.35 1.42 -16.44
CA HIS A 313 -4.65 2.82 -16.77
C HIS A 313 -5.23 3.60 -15.60
N ASN A 314 -6.16 3.00 -14.85
CA ASN A 314 -6.76 3.66 -13.70
C ASN A 314 -5.74 3.89 -12.59
N CYS A 315 -4.93 2.87 -12.26
CA CYS A 315 -3.82 3.02 -11.31
C CYS A 315 -2.83 4.12 -11.75
N ALA A 316 -2.43 4.14 -13.02
CA ALA A 316 -1.52 5.15 -13.54
C ALA A 316 -2.11 6.57 -13.50
N LYS A 317 -3.42 6.74 -13.74
CA LYS A 317 -4.11 8.03 -13.64
C LYS A 317 -4.22 8.51 -12.20
N VAL A 318 -4.56 7.62 -11.26
CA VAL A 318 -4.61 7.95 -9.83
C VAL A 318 -3.22 8.36 -9.34
N MET A 319 -2.18 7.62 -9.71
CA MET A 319 -0.79 7.93 -9.43
C MET A 319 -0.35 9.29 -10.01
N LEU A 320 -0.75 9.61 -11.25
CA LEU A 320 -0.49 10.93 -11.82
C LEU A 320 -1.19 12.04 -11.03
N ALA A 321 -2.47 11.86 -10.71
CA ALA A 321 -3.25 12.87 -9.98
C ALA A 321 -2.66 13.15 -8.59
N THR A 322 -2.28 12.12 -7.84
CA THR A 322 -1.68 12.29 -6.51
C THR A 322 -0.23 12.78 -6.59
N GLY A 323 0.53 12.37 -7.60
CA GLY A 323 1.86 12.91 -7.86
C GLY A 323 1.85 14.41 -8.13
N LEU A 324 0.83 14.94 -8.80
CA LEU A 324 0.65 16.38 -8.98
C LEU A 324 0.36 17.12 -7.67
N ILE A 325 -0.40 16.51 -6.75
CA ILE A 325 -0.67 17.08 -5.42
C ILE A 325 0.63 17.14 -4.59
N VAL A 326 1.44 16.07 -4.65
CA VAL A 326 2.77 16.03 -3.99
C VAL A 326 3.70 17.09 -4.58
N PHE A 327 3.76 17.20 -5.92
CA PHE A 327 4.57 18.20 -6.58
C PHE A 327 4.12 19.63 -6.25
N TYR A 328 2.81 19.87 -6.17
CA TYR A 328 2.25 21.12 -5.64
C TYR A 328 2.73 21.39 -4.22
N GLY A 329 2.79 20.37 -3.35
CA GLY A 329 3.38 20.48 -2.02
C GLY A 329 4.81 21.01 -2.01
N TYR A 330 5.69 20.49 -2.88
CA TYR A 330 7.07 20.98 -3.01
C TYR A 330 7.12 22.45 -3.45
N VAL A 331 6.29 22.83 -4.42
CA VAL A 331 6.21 24.22 -4.91
C VAL A 331 5.71 25.14 -3.81
N MET A 332 4.70 24.72 -3.04
CA MET A 332 4.17 25.51 -1.93
C MET A 332 5.17 25.63 -0.78
N GLU A 333 5.94 24.59 -0.48
CA GLU A 333 7.00 24.66 0.53
C GLU A 333 8.07 25.69 0.13
N ALA A 334 8.52 25.66 -1.13
CA ALA A 334 9.44 26.66 -1.67
C ALA A 334 8.85 28.08 -1.62
N PHE A 335 7.57 28.21 -1.99
CA PHE A 335 6.85 29.48 -1.96
C PHE A 335 6.73 30.04 -0.54
N PHE A 336 6.31 29.23 0.45
CA PHE A 336 6.16 29.66 1.83
C PHE A 336 7.51 29.90 2.52
N ALA A 337 8.56 29.17 2.16
CA ALA A 337 9.92 29.48 2.61
C ALA A 337 10.32 30.90 2.18
N TRP A 338 10.06 31.27 0.92
CA TRP A 338 10.30 32.63 0.43
C TRP A 338 9.34 33.68 1.04
N TYR A 339 8.04 33.38 1.07
CA TYR A 339 6.97 34.30 1.48
C TYR A 339 6.97 34.60 2.99
N SER A 340 7.30 33.63 3.84
CA SER A 340 7.31 33.79 5.30
C SER A 340 8.33 34.80 5.80
N SER A 341 9.33 35.16 4.98
CA SER A 341 10.47 36.03 5.33
C SER A 341 11.34 35.53 6.50
N ASN A 342 11.07 34.33 7.03
CA ASN A 342 11.87 33.73 8.08
C ASN A 342 13.26 33.35 7.54
N ARG A 343 14.32 33.82 8.20
CA ARG A 343 15.70 33.53 7.79
C ARG A 343 16.02 32.04 7.79
N TYR A 344 15.45 31.27 8.73
CA TYR A 344 15.74 29.85 8.87
C TYR A 344 15.02 28.99 7.82
N GLU A 345 13.75 29.28 7.54
CA GLU A 345 13.00 28.61 6.45
C GLU A 345 13.63 28.88 5.08
N ARG A 346 14.05 30.13 4.83
CA ARG A 346 14.79 30.45 3.59
C ARG A 346 16.13 29.73 3.52
N ALA A 347 16.90 29.73 4.61
CA ALA A 347 18.19 29.05 4.67
C ALA A 347 18.05 27.54 4.43
N MET A 348 17.03 26.91 5.02
CA MET A 348 16.69 25.50 4.79
C MET A 348 16.41 25.24 3.30
N MET A 349 15.59 26.07 2.66
CA MET A 349 15.31 25.92 1.21
C MET A 349 16.55 26.14 0.33
N TYR A 350 17.41 27.11 0.67
CA TYR A 350 18.69 27.31 -0.04
C TYR A 350 19.64 26.11 0.14
N ASP A 351 19.68 25.51 1.32
CA ASP A 351 20.46 24.30 1.58
C ASP A 351 19.89 23.09 0.81
N ARG A 352 18.56 22.98 0.65
CA ARG A 352 17.95 21.98 -0.26
C ARG A 352 18.47 22.09 -1.68
N ILE A 353 18.56 23.31 -2.20
CA ILE A 353 18.91 23.55 -3.61
C ILE A 353 20.43 23.45 -3.87
N THR A 354 21.26 23.88 -2.91
CA THR A 354 22.72 24.08 -3.12
C THR A 354 23.63 23.52 -2.03
N GLY A 355 23.07 23.01 -0.93
CA GLY A 355 23.80 22.51 0.23
C GLY A 355 24.36 21.10 0.07
N ASP A 356 24.68 20.45 1.18
CA ASP A 356 25.46 19.20 1.19
C ASP A 356 24.72 18.02 0.52
N TYR A 357 23.39 18.05 0.54
CA TYR A 357 22.53 17.03 -0.06
C TYR A 357 21.82 17.50 -1.34
N TRP A 358 22.31 18.56 -2.02
CA TRP A 358 21.68 19.14 -3.21
C TRP A 358 21.36 18.09 -4.29
N PHE A 359 22.28 17.15 -4.53
CA PHE A 359 22.11 16.11 -5.55
C PHE A 359 20.86 15.26 -5.29
N LEU A 360 20.62 14.90 -4.02
CA LEU A 360 19.48 14.09 -3.62
C LEU A 360 18.17 14.89 -3.76
N TYR A 361 18.18 16.22 -3.54
CA TYR A 361 17.01 17.08 -3.75
C TYR A 361 16.63 17.18 -5.23
N TRP A 362 17.60 17.38 -6.12
CA TRP A 362 17.32 17.41 -7.56
C TRP A 362 16.92 16.04 -8.10
N LEU A 363 17.47 14.95 -7.54
CA LEU A 363 17.02 13.60 -7.85
C LEU A 363 15.57 13.38 -7.40
N LEU A 364 15.17 13.89 -6.24
CA LEU A 364 13.78 13.90 -5.79
C LEU A 364 12.87 14.62 -6.81
N ILE A 365 13.24 15.84 -7.24
CA ILE A 365 12.46 16.62 -8.22
C ILE A 365 12.38 15.89 -9.57
N LEU A 366 13.45 15.23 -10.00
CA LEU A 366 13.43 14.39 -11.20
C LEU A 366 12.43 13.23 -11.06
N CYS A 367 12.55 12.45 -9.99
CA CYS A 367 11.76 11.25 -9.75
C CYS A 367 10.27 11.52 -9.51
N ASN A 368 9.94 12.54 -8.73
CA ASN A 368 8.56 12.84 -8.31
C ASN A 368 7.92 14.00 -9.06
N GLY A 369 8.71 14.92 -9.60
CA GLY A 369 8.20 16.06 -10.36
C GLY A 369 8.14 15.79 -11.86
N ILE A 370 9.25 15.35 -12.46
CA ILE A 370 9.44 15.31 -13.91
C ILE A 370 9.00 13.97 -14.52
N VAL A 371 9.56 12.85 -14.03
CA VAL A 371 9.28 11.50 -14.56
C VAL A 371 7.77 11.16 -14.61
N PRO A 372 6.96 11.49 -13.59
CA PRO A 372 5.53 11.15 -13.59
C PRO A 372 4.73 11.91 -14.65
N GLN A 373 5.22 13.05 -15.15
CA GLN A 373 4.54 13.79 -16.24
C GLN A 373 4.47 12.97 -17.53
N LEU A 374 5.36 11.98 -17.71
CA LEU A 374 5.26 11.05 -18.84
C LEU A 374 3.95 10.26 -18.83
N LEU A 375 3.33 10.09 -17.67
CA LEU A 375 2.05 9.39 -17.51
C LEU A 375 0.89 10.13 -18.15
N TRP A 376 1.00 11.40 -18.57
CA TRP A 376 -0.04 12.07 -19.37
C TRP A 376 -0.27 11.36 -20.71
N SER A 377 0.80 10.82 -21.31
CA SER A 377 0.74 10.12 -22.59
C SER A 377 0.15 8.72 -22.45
N LYS A 378 -0.90 8.43 -23.23
CA LYS A 378 -1.51 7.09 -23.30
C LYS A 378 -0.50 6.02 -23.73
N ARG A 379 0.40 6.34 -24.68
CA ARG A 379 1.44 5.41 -25.17
C ARG A 379 2.39 4.96 -24.07
N VAL A 380 2.70 5.85 -23.13
CA VAL A 380 3.55 5.53 -21.96
C VAL A 380 2.81 4.61 -20.99
N ARG A 381 1.53 4.89 -20.70
CA ARG A 381 0.69 4.06 -19.81
C ARG A 381 0.43 2.66 -20.37
N GLU A 382 0.43 2.49 -21.68
CA GLU A 382 0.24 1.19 -22.35
C GLU A 382 1.53 0.36 -22.42
N ASN A 383 2.70 1.00 -22.34
CA ASN A 383 3.97 0.31 -22.35
C ASN A 383 4.35 -0.16 -20.93
N MET A 384 4.12 -1.44 -20.65
CA MET A 384 4.32 -2.04 -19.34
C MET A 384 5.76 -1.91 -18.81
N PHE A 385 6.77 -1.92 -19.67
CA PHE A 385 8.17 -1.78 -19.26
C PHE A 385 8.49 -0.34 -18.83
N VAL A 386 7.99 0.63 -19.59
CA VAL A 386 8.17 2.06 -19.24
C VAL A 386 7.38 2.39 -17.98
N LEU A 387 6.14 1.90 -17.86
CA LEU A 387 5.33 2.11 -16.66
C LEU A 387 5.98 1.48 -15.41
N PHE A 388 6.54 0.28 -15.53
CA PHE A 388 7.30 -0.35 -14.45
C PHE A 388 8.53 0.49 -14.06
N GLY A 389 9.29 0.99 -15.04
CA GLY A 389 10.39 1.90 -14.81
C GLY A 389 9.98 3.16 -14.05
N ILE A 390 8.88 3.80 -14.47
CA ILE A 390 8.30 4.97 -13.78
C ILE A 390 7.96 4.61 -12.33
N CYS A 391 7.31 3.47 -12.07
CA CYS A 391 6.97 3.06 -10.70
C CYS A 391 8.22 2.90 -9.82
N MET A 392 9.34 2.39 -10.36
CA MET A 392 10.60 2.30 -9.63
C MET A 392 11.19 3.68 -9.30
N PHE A 393 11.17 4.62 -10.26
CA PHE A 393 11.58 6.02 -9.99
C PHE A 393 10.73 6.64 -8.89
N ILE A 394 9.42 6.40 -8.89
CA ILE A 394 8.50 6.92 -7.87
C ILE A 394 8.81 6.31 -6.49
N ASN A 395 8.99 5.00 -6.39
CA ASN A 395 9.32 4.35 -5.12
C ASN A 395 10.61 4.93 -4.50
N VAL A 396 11.64 5.16 -5.32
CA VAL A 396 12.90 5.80 -4.91
C VAL A 396 12.70 7.28 -4.58
N GLY A 397 11.98 8.03 -5.42
CA GLY A 397 11.69 9.44 -5.20
C GLY A 397 10.93 9.67 -3.89
N MET A 398 9.94 8.83 -3.59
CA MET A 398 9.21 8.90 -2.34
C MET A 398 10.06 8.53 -1.14
N TRP A 399 11.04 7.65 -1.27
CA TRP A 399 12.02 7.44 -0.20
C TRP A 399 12.92 8.67 0.01
N LEU A 400 13.42 9.25 -1.09
CA LEU A 400 14.24 10.48 -1.08
C LEU A 400 13.48 11.66 -0.48
N GLU A 401 12.19 11.78 -0.70
CA GLU A 401 11.35 12.81 -0.07
C GLU A 401 11.42 12.72 1.46
N ARG A 402 11.33 11.52 2.04
CA ARG A 402 11.36 11.36 3.50
C ARG A 402 12.77 11.63 4.01
N PHE A 403 13.80 11.24 3.25
CA PHE A 403 15.18 11.62 3.55
C PHE A 403 15.35 13.15 3.57
N MET A 404 14.81 13.85 2.57
CA MET A 404 14.85 15.32 2.48
C MET A 404 14.12 15.97 3.64
N ILE A 405 12.92 15.51 3.97
CA ILE A 405 12.16 16.09 5.09
C ILE A 405 12.93 15.85 6.39
N ILE A 406 13.38 14.63 6.68
CA ILE A 406 13.95 14.27 7.98
C ILE A 406 15.41 14.74 8.12
N VAL A 407 16.31 14.23 7.29
CA VAL A 407 17.76 14.45 7.45
C VAL A 407 18.13 15.88 7.12
N GLN A 408 17.57 16.45 6.03
CA GLN A 408 17.95 17.81 5.62
C GLN A 408 17.55 18.86 6.65
N SER A 409 16.35 18.74 7.20
CA SER A 409 15.85 19.69 8.19
C SER A 409 16.53 19.55 9.55
N LEU A 410 17.12 18.38 9.87
CA LEU A 410 17.82 18.14 11.14
C LEU A 410 19.32 18.45 11.09
N HIS A 411 20.01 18.27 9.96
CA HIS A 411 21.47 18.42 9.93
C HIS A 411 21.94 19.89 10.06
N LYS A 412 21.09 20.85 9.66
CA LYS A 412 21.32 22.30 9.76
C LYS A 412 20.03 22.99 10.22
N ASP A 413 19.95 23.27 11.51
CA ASP A 413 18.80 23.93 12.13
C ASP A 413 19.15 25.37 12.57
N TYR A 414 18.59 25.81 13.70
CA TYR A 414 18.78 27.14 14.28
C TYR A 414 20.23 27.49 14.66
N LEU A 415 21.02 26.53 15.16
CA LEU A 415 22.33 26.80 15.77
C LEU A 415 23.46 26.24 14.92
N VAL A 416 24.32 27.14 14.41
CA VAL A 416 25.47 26.78 13.58
C VAL A 416 26.44 25.82 14.29
N SER A 417 26.58 25.93 15.61
CA SER A 417 27.42 25.03 16.42
C SER A 417 26.95 23.58 16.43
N SER A 418 25.66 23.34 16.15
CA SER A 418 25.04 22.03 16.19
C SER A 418 24.96 21.36 14.82
N TRP A 419 25.45 22.02 13.76
CA TRP A 419 25.39 21.47 12.41
C TRP A 419 26.24 20.21 12.28
N GLY A 420 25.67 19.17 11.67
CA GLY A 420 26.36 17.89 11.51
C GLY A 420 25.70 17.01 10.47
N ASN A 421 26.52 16.48 9.55
CA ASN A 421 26.02 15.66 8.45
C ASN A 421 25.73 14.23 8.90
N TYR A 422 24.74 13.61 8.27
CA TYR A 422 24.41 12.20 8.42
C TYR A 422 25.00 11.39 7.26
N SER A 423 25.67 10.29 7.60
CA SER A 423 26.10 9.28 6.63
C SER A 423 25.57 7.93 7.10
N PRO A 424 24.76 7.23 6.29
CA PRO A 424 24.28 5.90 6.65
C PRO A 424 25.43 4.91 6.76
N ARG A 425 25.31 3.95 7.67
CA ARG A 425 26.23 2.84 7.85
C ARG A 425 25.67 1.57 7.24
N PHE A 426 26.47 0.52 7.25
CA PHE A 426 26.08 -0.80 6.73
C PHE A 426 24.76 -1.29 7.34
N TRP A 427 24.57 -1.13 8.66
CA TRP A 427 23.39 -1.63 9.37
C TRP A 427 22.11 -0.83 9.08
N ASP A 428 22.22 0.45 8.68
CA ASP A 428 21.08 1.22 8.17
C ASP A 428 20.53 0.58 6.88
N PHE A 429 21.43 0.25 5.94
CA PHE A 429 21.07 -0.46 4.71
C PHE A 429 20.66 -1.92 4.96
N GLY A 430 21.31 -2.61 5.91
CA GLY A 430 20.99 -3.98 6.28
C GLY A 430 19.56 -4.12 6.79
N MET A 431 19.11 -3.20 7.65
CA MET A 431 17.71 -3.12 8.09
C MET A 431 16.78 -2.77 6.93
N PHE A 432 17.11 -1.77 6.11
CA PHE A 432 16.27 -1.36 4.98
C PHE A 432 16.05 -2.50 3.97
N PHE A 433 17.11 -3.05 3.40
CA PHE A 433 17.01 -4.15 2.44
C PHE A 433 16.47 -5.42 3.09
N GLY A 434 16.80 -5.66 4.36
CA GLY A 434 16.23 -6.75 5.16
C GLY A 434 14.70 -6.69 5.22
N THR A 435 14.12 -5.51 5.48
CA THR A 435 12.65 -5.34 5.49
C THR A 435 12.02 -5.49 4.09
N ILE A 436 12.73 -5.10 3.02
CA ILE A 436 12.29 -5.41 1.64
C ILE A 436 12.26 -6.93 1.43
N GLY A 437 13.28 -7.65 1.90
CA GLY A 437 13.33 -9.11 1.88
C GLY A 437 12.15 -9.74 2.61
N LEU A 438 11.81 -9.25 3.81
CA LEU A 438 10.65 -9.69 4.58
C LEU A 438 9.35 -9.48 3.84
N PHE A 439 9.14 -8.28 3.30
CA PHE A 439 7.96 -7.95 2.52
C PHE A 439 7.79 -8.86 1.30
N VAL A 440 8.86 -9.06 0.52
CA VAL A 440 8.82 -9.93 -0.67
C VAL A 440 8.61 -11.39 -0.28
N ALA A 441 9.23 -11.87 0.81
CA ALA A 441 9.03 -13.23 1.31
C ALA A 441 7.57 -13.46 1.74
N LEU A 442 6.97 -12.50 2.45
CA LEU A 442 5.56 -12.56 2.83
C LEU A 442 4.62 -12.54 1.61
N ILE A 443 4.94 -11.74 0.58
CA ILE A 443 4.20 -11.75 -0.69
C ILE A 443 4.30 -13.13 -1.37
N PHE A 444 5.48 -13.75 -1.44
CA PHE A 444 5.61 -15.09 -2.01
C PHE A 444 4.78 -16.13 -1.23
N LEU A 445 4.79 -16.06 0.11
CA LEU A 445 3.95 -16.93 0.94
C LEU A 445 2.46 -16.69 0.69
N PHE A 446 2.03 -15.43 0.63
CA PHE A 446 0.65 -15.05 0.34
C PHE A 446 0.17 -15.60 -1.00
N ILE A 447 0.92 -15.35 -2.08
CA ILE A 447 0.60 -15.82 -3.44
C ILE A 447 0.44 -17.35 -3.47
N ARG A 448 1.20 -18.06 -2.62
CA ARG A 448 1.19 -19.52 -2.56
C ARG A 448 0.05 -20.08 -1.73
N VAL A 449 -0.27 -19.46 -0.61
CA VAL A 449 -1.15 -20.01 0.44
C VAL A 449 -2.58 -19.51 0.30
N LEU A 450 -2.77 -18.30 -0.23
CA LEU A 450 -4.06 -17.62 -0.29
C LEU A 450 -4.37 -17.13 -1.71
N PRO A 451 -5.66 -16.99 -2.08
CA PRO A 451 -6.04 -16.49 -3.40
C PRO A 451 -5.68 -15.00 -3.52
N MET A 452 -4.94 -14.62 -4.56
CA MET A 452 -4.53 -13.22 -4.81
C MET A 452 -5.68 -12.31 -5.25
N ILE A 453 -6.73 -12.89 -5.81
CA ILE A 453 -7.91 -12.21 -6.34
C ILE A 453 -9.13 -12.74 -5.61
N SER A 454 -10.08 -11.89 -5.24
CA SER A 454 -11.33 -12.35 -4.63
C SER A 454 -12.13 -13.19 -5.63
N ILE A 455 -12.39 -14.45 -5.29
CA ILE A 455 -13.10 -15.37 -6.19
C ILE A 455 -14.57 -14.98 -6.24
N PHE A 456 -15.18 -14.70 -5.08
CA PHE A 456 -16.61 -14.41 -5.04
C PHE A 456 -16.94 -13.03 -5.65
N GLU A 457 -16.14 -11.99 -5.43
CA GLU A 457 -16.38 -10.68 -6.07
C GLU A 457 -16.17 -10.75 -7.58
N MET A 458 -15.18 -11.50 -8.06
CA MET A 458 -14.99 -11.64 -9.51
C MET A 458 -16.17 -12.35 -10.19
N ARG A 459 -16.85 -13.25 -9.49
CA ARG A 459 -18.07 -13.87 -10.00
C ARG A 459 -19.19 -12.83 -10.18
N THR A 460 -19.37 -11.89 -9.25
CA THR A 460 -20.46 -10.91 -9.34
C THR A 460 -20.32 -9.91 -10.50
N LEU A 461 -19.14 -9.81 -11.10
CA LEU A 461 -18.87 -8.97 -12.26
C LEU A 461 -19.26 -9.61 -13.60
N LEU A 462 -19.45 -10.93 -13.61
CA LEU A 462 -19.87 -11.63 -14.83
C LEU A 462 -21.31 -11.23 -15.20
N PRO A 463 -21.63 -11.12 -16.51
CA PRO A 463 -22.98 -10.78 -16.96
C PRO A 463 -24.06 -11.71 -16.40
N GLU A 464 -23.73 -12.99 -16.19
CA GLU A 464 -24.60 -14.02 -15.60
C GLU A 464 -25.04 -13.71 -14.16
N ALA A 465 -24.28 -12.88 -13.43
CA ALA A 465 -24.61 -12.48 -12.06
C ALA A 465 -25.51 -11.25 -11.99
N LYS A 466 -25.62 -10.48 -13.08
CA LYS A 466 -26.46 -9.29 -13.12
C LYS A 466 -27.92 -9.73 -13.27
N VAL A 467 -28.74 -9.41 -12.27
CA VAL A 467 -30.19 -9.59 -12.36
C VAL A 467 -30.66 -8.74 -13.53
N LYS A 468 -31.22 -9.37 -14.58
CA LYS A 468 -31.92 -8.65 -15.63
C LYS A 468 -33.16 -8.04 -15.00
N GLU A 469 -33.20 -6.72 -14.87
CA GLU A 469 -34.46 -6.04 -14.56
C GLU A 469 -35.44 -6.36 -15.69
N GLU A 470 -36.49 -7.12 -15.38
CA GLU A 470 -37.63 -7.24 -16.28
C GLU A 470 -38.19 -5.84 -16.47
N GLN A 471 -38.07 -5.30 -17.68
CA GLN A 471 -38.78 -4.08 -18.04
C GLN A 471 -40.26 -4.32 -17.77
N PRO A 472 -40.95 -3.46 -17.00
CA PRO A 472 -42.39 -3.60 -16.82
C PRO A 472 -43.01 -3.60 -18.21
N SER A 473 -43.69 -4.70 -18.54
CA SER A 473 -44.42 -4.87 -19.79
C SER A 473 -45.27 -3.62 -20.00
N GLN A 474 -44.95 -2.83 -21.03
CA GLN A 474 -45.84 -1.78 -21.49
C GLN A 474 -47.14 -2.46 -21.91
N VAL A 475 -48.17 -2.30 -21.08
CA VAL A 475 -49.55 -2.70 -21.37
C VAL A 475 -50.15 -1.71 -22.34
#